data_AF-A0A3A6N2Q3-F1
#
_entry.id   AF-A0A3A6N2Q3-F1
#
_cell.length_a   1.000
_cell.length_b   1.000
_cell.length_c   1.000
_cell.angle_alpha   90.00
_cell.angle_beta   90.00
_cell.angle_gamma   90.00
#
_symmetry.space_group_name_H-M   'P 1'
#
loop_
_entity.id
_entity.type
_entity.pdbx_description
1 polymer ?
#
loop_
_entity_poly.entity_id
_entity_poly.type
_entity_poly.pdbx_seq_one_letter_code
_entity_poly.pdbx_strand_id
1 'polypeptide(L)'
;MSFVVNGKELPADVDWRFQRSGLDEPEHQELIPLEDGSLKQVMRYGDGTKVETVLSADGKRVTSQVNREVVFNHKEGLVIILKSGDRLEQSPDGSLKVVSDKTN
;
A
#
# COMPACT_ATOMS: atom_id res chain seq x y z
N MET A 1 -7.00 -13.46 -9.02
CA MET A 1 -6.14 -12.27 -8.95
C MET A 1 -5.25 -12.44 -7.73
N SER A 2 -3.92 -12.37 -7.85
CA SER A 2 -3.00 -12.43 -6.71
C SER A 2 -2.34 -11.07 -6.49
N PHE A 3 -2.24 -10.65 -5.24
CA PHE A 3 -1.65 -9.38 -4.83
C PHE A 3 -0.33 -9.65 -4.13
N VAL A 4 0.74 -8.97 -4.52
CA VAL A 4 2.04 -9.08 -3.85
C VAL A 4 2.47 -7.70 -3.38
N VAL A 5 2.71 -7.54 -2.08
CA VAL A 5 3.17 -6.29 -1.47
C VAL A 5 4.48 -6.54 -0.74
N ASN A 6 5.53 -5.81 -1.13
CA ASN A 6 6.89 -5.95 -0.55
C ASN A 6 7.37 -7.41 -0.50
N GLY A 7 7.08 -8.18 -1.55
CA GLY A 7 7.47 -9.59 -1.66
C GLY A 7 6.57 -10.59 -0.91
N LYS A 8 5.53 -10.13 -0.19
CA LYS A 8 4.55 -11.00 0.47
C LYS A 8 3.27 -11.11 -0.37
N GLU A 9 2.82 -12.34 -0.63
CA GLU A 9 1.56 -12.60 -1.31
C GLU A 9 0.39 -12.41 -0.32
N LEU A 10 -0.64 -11.69 -0.76
CA LEU A 10 -1.86 -11.46 0.01
C LEU A 10 -2.94 -12.45 -0.41
N PRO A 11 -3.81 -12.86 0.54
CA PRO A 11 -4.97 -13.69 0.26
C PRO A 11 -5.82 -13.15 -0.90
N ALA A 12 -6.13 -14.01 -1.87
CA ALA A 12 -6.86 -13.65 -3.09
C ALA A 12 -8.39 -13.53 -2.88
N ASP A 13 -8.89 -14.01 -1.75
CA ASP A 13 -10.29 -13.97 -1.32
C ASP A 13 -10.67 -12.67 -0.60
N VAL A 14 -9.72 -11.75 -0.45
CA VAL A 14 -9.90 -10.46 0.22
C VAL A 14 -9.80 -9.32 -0.81
N ASP A 15 -10.77 -8.42 -0.81
CA ASP A 15 -10.73 -7.20 -1.63
C ASP A 15 -9.82 -6.15 -0.97
N TRP A 16 -8.58 -6.06 -1.47
CA TRP A 16 -7.55 -5.23 -0.86
C TRP A 16 -7.64 -3.77 -1.27
N ARG A 17 -7.79 -2.90 -0.27
CA ARG A 17 -7.70 -1.45 -0.41
C ARG A 17 -6.39 -0.94 0.16
N PHE A 18 -5.81 0.05 -0.49
CA PHE A 18 -4.63 0.75 0.01
C PHE A 18 -5.07 2.03 0.73
N GLN A 19 -4.66 2.17 1.98
CA GLN A 19 -4.84 3.39 2.75
C GLN A 19 -3.48 3.83 3.31
N ARG A 20 -3.32 5.13 3.47
CA ARG A 20 -2.17 5.73 4.11
C ARG A 20 -2.58 6.33 5.46
N SER A 21 -1.76 6.18 6.50
CA SER A 21 -1.99 6.90 7.76
C SER A 21 -1.86 8.42 7.55
N GLY A 22 -2.86 9.19 7.98
CA GLY A 22 -2.80 10.66 8.00
C GLY A 22 -2.85 11.36 6.63
N LEU A 23 -3.87 11.01 5.84
CA LEU A 23 -4.33 11.55 4.54
C LEU A 23 -3.59 12.76 3.96
N ASP A 24 -2.95 12.53 2.80
CA ASP A 24 -2.82 13.49 1.70
C ASP A 24 -3.06 12.71 0.39
N GLU A 25 -3.70 13.33 -0.61
CA GLU A 25 -3.79 12.79 -1.97
C GLU A 25 -2.38 12.65 -2.58
N PRO A 26 -2.16 11.72 -3.54
CA PRO A 26 -0.89 11.69 -4.26
C PRO A 26 -0.67 13.03 -4.98
N GLU A 27 0.47 13.68 -4.74
CA GLU A 27 0.86 14.90 -5.45
C GLU A 27 1.13 14.64 -6.93
N HIS A 28 1.51 13.40 -7.26
CA HIS A 28 1.79 13.00 -8.63
C HIS A 28 1.33 11.56 -8.87
N GLN A 29 0.61 11.38 -9.97
CA GLN A 29 0.16 10.09 -10.48
C GLN A 29 0.58 9.93 -11.94
N GLU A 30 1.19 8.78 -12.25
CA GLU A 30 1.63 8.43 -13.59
C GLU A 30 1.19 6.99 -13.94
N LEU A 31 0.84 6.78 -15.21
CA LEU A 31 0.57 5.46 -15.79
C LEU A 31 1.57 5.21 -16.93
N ILE A 32 2.37 4.16 -16.79
CA ILE A 32 3.46 3.82 -17.69
C ILE A 32 3.17 2.45 -18.31
N PRO A 33 2.85 2.37 -19.61
CA PRO A 33 2.83 1.10 -20.33
C PRO A 33 4.22 0.47 -20.37
N LEU A 34 4.31 -0.85 -20.15
CA LEU A 34 5.54 -1.62 -20.22
C LEU A 34 5.61 -2.45 -21.51
N GLU A 35 6.82 -2.83 -21.93
CA GLU A 35 7.06 -3.56 -23.20
C GLU A 35 6.38 -4.94 -23.24
N ASP A 36 6.16 -5.56 -22.08
CA ASP A 36 5.48 -6.84 -21.93
C ASP A 36 3.94 -6.72 -21.95
N GLY A 37 3.41 -5.52 -22.22
CA GLY A 37 1.98 -5.22 -22.24
C GLY A 37 1.37 -5.01 -20.85
N SER A 38 2.15 -5.06 -19.78
CA SER A 38 1.70 -4.70 -18.44
C SER A 38 1.60 -3.17 -18.26
N LEU A 39 0.91 -2.74 -17.20
CA LEU A 39 0.76 -1.33 -16.85
C LEU A 39 1.39 -1.07 -15.48
N LYS A 40 2.30 -0.11 -15.41
CA LYS A 40 2.88 0.38 -14.16
C LYS A 40 2.25 1.70 -13.76
N GLN A 41 1.56 1.72 -12.63
CA GLN A 41 1.11 2.93 -11.96
C GLN A 41 2.17 3.38 -10.95
N VAL A 42 2.49 4.67 -10.95
CA VAL A 42 3.38 5.30 -9.95
C VAL A 42 2.59 6.40 -9.25
N MET A 43 2.49 6.30 -7.93
CA MET A 43 1.90 7.33 -7.07
C MET A 43 2.98 7.88 -6.13
N ARG A 44 3.15 9.20 -6.13
CA ARG A 44 4.10 9.91 -5.26
C ARG A 44 3.35 10.86 -4.33
N TYR A 45 3.80 10.93 -3.09
CA TYR A 45 3.21 11.75 -2.05
C TYR A 45 4.24 12.76 -1.52
N GLY A 46 3.77 13.87 -0.94
CA GLY A 46 4.61 15.01 -0.53
C GLY A 46 5.67 14.74 0.52
N ASP A 47 5.56 13.64 1.25
CA ASP A 47 6.55 13.23 2.24
C ASP A 47 7.62 12.25 1.70
N GLY A 48 7.70 12.12 0.37
CA GLY A 48 8.64 11.25 -0.34
C GLY A 48 8.20 9.78 -0.44
N THR A 49 6.97 9.45 -0.01
CA THR A 49 6.43 8.10 -0.20
C THR A 49 6.14 7.85 -1.68
N LYS A 50 6.51 6.66 -2.15
CA LYS A 50 6.31 6.18 -3.52
C LYS A 50 5.67 4.80 -3.48
N VAL A 51 4.56 4.66 -4.19
CA VAL A 51 3.89 3.39 -4.45
C VAL A 51 3.99 3.10 -5.94
N GLU A 52 4.59 1.96 -6.28
CA GLU A 52 4.72 1.48 -7.65
C GLU A 52 3.90 0.20 -7.79
N THR A 53 2.86 0.23 -8.62
CA THR A 53 1.96 -0.89 -8.82
C THR A 53 2.04 -1.36 -10.27
N VAL A 54 2.40 -2.62 -10.49
CA VAL A 54 2.40 -3.26 -11.82
C VAL A 54 1.18 -4.17 -11.92
N LEU A 55 0.32 -3.89 -12.89
CA LEU A 55 -0.79 -4.75 -13.31
C LEU A 55 -0.33 -5.61 -14.48
N SER A 56 -0.30 -6.92 -14.31
CA SER A 56 0.05 -7.86 -15.38
C SER A 56 -0.90 -7.73 -16.58
N ALA A 57 -0.40 -8.03 -17.78
CA ALA A 57 -1.19 -7.95 -19.02
C ALA A 57 -2.46 -8.83 -18.99
N ASP A 58 -2.44 -9.93 -18.24
CA ASP A 58 -3.58 -10.82 -18.04
C ASP A 58 -4.54 -10.38 -16.92
N GLY A 59 -4.23 -9.28 -16.22
CA GLY A 59 -4.97 -8.76 -15.08
C GLY A 59 -4.98 -9.68 -13.85
N LYS A 60 -4.21 -10.78 -13.86
CA LYS A 60 -4.25 -11.78 -12.78
C LYS A 60 -3.32 -11.47 -11.64
N ARG A 61 -2.27 -10.66 -11.83
CA ARG A 61 -1.29 -10.35 -10.79
C ARG A 61 -1.08 -8.85 -10.68
N VAL A 62 -1.24 -8.36 -9.45
CA VAL A 62 -0.94 -6.96 -9.10
C VAL A 62 0.23 -6.98 -8.13
N THR A 63 1.36 -6.43 -8.55
CA THR A 63 2.54 -6.31 -7.68
C THR A 63 2.70 -4.85 -7.28
N SER A 64 2.61 -4.56 -5.98
CA SER A 64 2.83 -3.24 -5.43
C SER A 64 4.10 -3.20 -4.60
N GLN A 65 4.97 -2.24 -4.89
CA GLN A 65 6.15 -1.94 -4.10
C GLN A 65 5.99 -0.58 -3.43
N VAL A 66 6.21 -0.54 -2.13
CA VAL A 66 6.13 0.68 -1.34
C VAL A 66 7.50 0.91 -0.70
N ASN A 67 8.05 2.12 -0.82
CA ASN A 67 9.33 2.47 -0.19
C ASN A 67 9.22 2.75 1.32
N ARG A 68 8.16 2.24 1.98
CA ARG A 68 7.80 2.45 3.37
C ARG A 68 7.29 1.16 3.99
N GLU A 69 7.22 1.16 5.32
CA GLU A 69 6.60 0.08 6.08
C GLU A 69 5.10 0.00 5.79
N VAL A 70 4.60 -1.23 5.69
CA VAL A 70 3.20 -1.54 5.41
C VAL A 70 2.67 -2.53 6.44
N VAL A 71 1.43 -2.32 6.85
CA VAL A 71 0.71 -3.21 7.75
C VAL A 71 -0.57 -3.72 7.09
N PHE A 72 -0.94 -4.95 7.41
CA PHE A 72 -2.10 -5.61 6.84
C PHE A 72 -3.20 -5.75 7.89
N ASN A 73 -4.37 -5.18 7.63
CA ASN A 73 -5.60 -5.51 8.35
C ASN A 73 -6.40 -6.50 7.51
N HIS A 74 -6.20 -7.79 7.77
CA HIS A 74 -6.88 -8.86 7.05
C HIS A 74 -8.40 -8.86 7.24
N LYS A 75 -8.91 -8.40 8.39
CA LYS A 75 -10.36 -8.36 8.65
C LYS A 75 -11.09 -7.34 7.77
N GLU A 76 -10.41 -6.25 7.42
CA GLU A 76 -10.99 -5.14 6.67
C GLU A 76 -10.52 -5.07 5.21
N GLY A 77 -9.67 -6.03 4.81
CA GLY A 77 -9.00 -6.01 3.50
C GLY A 77 -8.18 -4.74 3.28
N LEU A 78 -7.44 -4.28 4.30
CA LEU A 78 -6.76 -2.99 4.25
C LEU A 78 -5.24 -3.17 4.31
N VAL A 79 -4.54 -2.53 3.39
CA VAL A 79 -3.08 -2.33 3.44
C VAL A 79 -2.83 -0.90 3.89
N ILE A 80 -2.24 -0.72 5.07
CA ILE A 80 -1.93 0.58 5.65
C ILE A 80 -0.46 0.90 5.42
N ILE A 81 -0.18 1.96 4.66
CA ILE A 81 1.17 2.50 4.46
C ILE A 81 1.46 3.50 5.58
N LEU A 82 2.50 3.24 6.37
CA LEU A 82 2.87 4.05 7.53
C LEU A 82 3.81 5.20 7.14
N LYS A 83 3.65 6.37 7.78
CA LYS A 83 4.66 7.44 7.72
C LYS A 83 5.90 7.00 8.51
N SER A 84 7.03 7.66 8.26
CA SER A 84 8.26 7.41 9.03
C SER A 84 8.02 7.64 10.52
N GLY A 85 8.30 6.64 11.35
CA GLY A 85 8.10 6.73 12.80
C GLY A 85 6.67 6.49 13.27
N ASP A 86 5.72 6.26 12.36
CA ASP A 86 4.40 5.75 12.76
C ASP A 86 4.53 4.29 13.20
N ARG A 87 3.78 3.93 14.25
CA ARG A 87 3.62 2.56 14.73
C ARG A 87 2.15 2.20 14.79
N LEU A 88 1.88 0.91 14.76
CA LEU A 88 0.53 0.41 14.98
C LEU A 88 0.39 -0.14 16.40
N GLU A 89 -0.65 0.33 17.08
CA GLU A 89 -1.12 -0.27 18.32
C GLU A 89 -2.44 -0.99 18.05
N GLN A 90 -2.51 -2.25 18.47
CA GLN A 90 -3.75 -3.01 18.46
C GLN A 90 -4.43 -2.87 19.81
N SER A 91 -5.64 -2.32 19.81
CA SER A 91 -6.49 -2.24 20.99
C SER A 91 -7.00 -3.64 21.38
N PRO A 92 -7.41 -3.86 22.64
CA PRO A 92 -7.95 -5.14 23.09
C PRO A 92 -9.19 -5.62 22.32
N ASP A 93 -9.95 -4.71 21.72
CA ASP A 93 -11.10 -5.00 20.86
C ASP A 93 -10.71 -5.43 19.43
N GLY A 94 -9.41 -5.44 19.13
CA GLY A 94 -8.85 -5.77 17.83
C GLY A 94 -8.84 -4.61 16.83
N SER A 95 -9.28 -3.41 17.22
CA SER A 95 -9.13 -2.20 16.41
C SER A 95 -7.66 -1.82 16.29
N LEU A 96 -7.30 -1.29 15.13
CA LEU A 96 -5.94 -0.88 14.80
C LEU A 96 -5.86 0.64 14.86
N LYS A 97 -4.95 1.16 15.68
CA LYS A 97 -4.68 2.59 15.81
C LYS A 97 -3.27 2.88 15.35
N VAL A 98 -3.13 3.82 14.41
CA VAL A 98 -1.82 4.36 14.05
C VAL A 98 -1.44 5.40 15.09
N VAL A 99 -0.28 5.21 15.70
CA VAL A 99 0.32 6.12 16.67
C VAL A 99 1.58 6.68 16.05
N SER A 100 1.55 7.99 15.76
CA SER A 100 2.72 8.71 15.27
C SER A 100 3.62 9.06 16.45
N ASP A 101 4.90 8.66 16.41
CA ASP A 101 5.90 9.22 17.32
C ASP A 101 6.03 10.72 17.01
N LYS A 102 5.30 11.55 17.75
CA LYS A 102 5.55 12.99 17.80
C LYS A 102 6.81 13.23 18.64
N THR A 103 7.98 12.88 18.09
CA THR A 103 9.20 13.49 18.59
C THR A 103 9.32 14.85 17.90
N ASN A 104 9.01 15.90 18.68
CA ASN A 104 9.22 17.31 18.34
C ASN A 104 10.64 17.58 17.83
#